data_AF-A0A5C1E7E2-F1
#
_entry.id   AF-A0A5C1E7E2-F1
#
_cell.length_a   1.000
_cell.length_b   1.000
_cell.length_c   1.000
_cell.angle_alpha   90.00
_cell.angle_beta   90.00
_cell.angle_gamma   90.00
#
_symmetry.space_group_name_H-M   'P 1'
#
loop_
_entity.id
_entity.type
_entity.pdbx_description
1 polymer ?
#
loop_
_entity_poly.entity_id
_entity_poly.type
_entity_poly.pdbx_seq_one_letter_code
_entity_poly.pdbx_strand_id
1 'polypeptide(L)'
;MLAALTQLLIFQLIGEVLARWLDLPVPGPVIGMLLLFATLVLGDGPSHELQSTSQGILQHLSLLFVPAGTGVMVHFHRLEAEWLPIVLSLVVSTLLTLAVTALVMKAVAARRGPGAPAAPRGEGV
;
A
#
# COMPACT_ATOMS: atom_id res chain seq x y z
N MET A 1 -7.61 -16.76 -14.87
CA MET A 1 -8.19 -15.43 -14.54
C MET A 1 -9.35 -15.51 -13.54
N LEU A 2 -10.42 -16.29 -13.80
CA LEU A 2 -11.55 -16.40 -12.86
C LEU A 2 -11.12 -16.94 -11.50
N ALA A 3 -10.29 -17.99 -11.46
CA ALA A 3 -9.78 -18.55 -10.21
C ALA A 3 -9.00 -17.51 -9.39
N ALA A 4 -8.10 -16.76 -10.03
CA ALA A 4 -7.36 -15.67 -9.41
C ALA A 4 -8.25 -14.53 -8.90
N LEU A 5 -9.23 -14.08 -9.69
CA LEU A 5 -10.16 -13.03 -9.27
C LEU A 5 -11.02 -13.49 -8.09
N THR A 6 -11.54 -14.70 -8.14
CA THR A 6 -12.30 -15.31 -7.04
C THR A 6 -11.44 -15.40 -5.78
N GLN A 7 -10.17 -15.79 -5.90
CA GLN A 7 -9.25 -15.81 -4.78
C GLN A 7 -9.08 -14.40 -4.16
N LEU A 8 -8.79 -13.38 -4.98
CA LEU A 8 -8.70 -11.99 -4.52
C LEU A 8 -9.99 -11.54 -3.80
N LEU A 9 -11.16 -11.83 -4.39
CA LEU A 9 -12.45 -11.44 -3.83
C LEU A 9 -12.82 -12.22 -2.55
N ILE A 10 -12.43 -13.48 -2.42
CA ILE A 10 -12.65 -14.27 -1.20
C ILE A 10 -11.82 -13.70 -0.05
N PHE A 11 -10.52 -13.44 -0.26
CA PHE A 11 -9.69 -12.83 0.78
C PHE A 11 -10.18 -11.42 1.14
N GLN A 12 -10.57 -10.63 0.15
CA GLN A 12 -11.22 -9.34 0.34
C GLN A 12 -12.50 -9.44 1.18
N LEU A 13 -13.36 -10.41 0.89
CA LEU A 13 -14.62 -10.62 1.61
C LEU A 13 -14.37 -11.07 3.06
N ILE A 14 -13.44 -12.00 3.27
CA ILE A 14 -13.06 -12.44 4.61
C ILE A 14 -12.50 -11.26 5.41
N GLY A 15 -11.60 -10.46 4.81
CA GLY A 15 -11.05 -9.26 5.45
C GLY A 15 -12.13 -8.25 5.81
N GLU A 16 -13.13 -8.06 4.94
CA GLU A 16 -14.28 -7.19 5.19
C GLU A 16 -15.19 -7.70 6.32
N VAL A 17 -15.47 -9.00 6.34
CA VAL A 17 -16.26 -9.62 7.41
C VAL A 17 -15.53 -9.48 8.74
N LEU A 18 -14.22 -9.72 8.78
CA LEU A 18 -13.41 -9.55 9.99
C LEU A 18 -13.35 -8.09 10.44
N ALA A 19 -13.15 -7.15 9.51
CA ALA A 19 -13.13 -5.72 9.82
C ALA A 19 -14.41 -5.29 10.53
N ARG A 20 -15.56 -5.69 9.98
CA ARG A 20 -16.88 -5.35 10.53
C ARG A 20 -17.20 -6.10 11.81
N TRP A 21 -16.81 -7.37 11.92
CA TRP A 21 -17.16 -8.19 13.08
C TRP A 21 -16.35 -7.83 14.32
N LEU A 22 -15.08 -7.43 14.14
CA LEU A 22 -14.20 -7.02 15.22
C LEU A 22 -14.16 -5.48 15.41
N ASP A 23 -14.93 -4.72 14.63
CA ASP A 23 -14.99 -3.26 14.64
C ASP A 23 -13.59 -2.60 14.51
N LEU A 24 -12.78 -3.11 13.57
CA LEU A 24 -11.41 -2.65 13.37
C LEU A 24 -11.38 -1.29 12.64
N PRO A 25 -10.51 -0.35 13.04
CA PRO A 25 -10.35 0.96 12.38
C PRO A 25 -9.54 0.87 11.07
N VAL A 26 -9.54 -0.29 10.41
CA VAL A 26 -8.84 -0.51 9.13
C VAL A 26 -9.80 -1.04 8.08
N PRO A 27 -9.67 -0.63 6.81
CA PRO A 27 -10.51 -1.15 5.75
C PRO A 27 -10.34 -2.67 5.58
N GLY A 28 -11.45 -3.38 5.36
CA GLY A 28 -11.43 -4.81 5.04
C GLY A 28 -10.47 -5.23 3.92
N PRO A 29 -10.30 -4.44 2.83
CA PRO A 29 -9.29 -4.76 1.81
C PRO A 29 -7.86 -4.92 2.34
N VAL A 30 -7.47 -4.12 3.33
CA VAL A 30 -6.12 -4.18 3.91
C VAL A 30 -5.94 -5.48 4.68
N ILE A 31 -6.96 -5.90 5.43
CA ILE A 31 -6.95 -7.19 6.15
C ILE A 31 -6.92 -8.34 5.14
N GLY A 32 -7.75 -8.30 4.10
CA GLY A 32 -7.76 -9.31 3.03
C GLY A 32 -6.40 -9.46 2.35
N MET A 33 -5.72 -8.35 2.08
CA MET A 33 -4.36 -8.35 1.55
C MET A 33 -3.36 -9.01 2.51
N LEU A 34 -3.42 -8.73 3.81
CA LEU A 34 -2.55 -9.36 4.80
C LEU A 34 -2.80 -10.87 4.92
N LEU A 35 -4.06 -11.30 4.85
CA LEU A 35 -4.43 -12.72 4.85
C LEU A 35 -3.91 -13.42 3.61
N LEU A 36 -4.13 -12.85 2.43
CA LEU A 36 -3.60 -13.38 1.17
C LEU A 36 -2.08 -13.46 1.25
N PHE A 37 -1.41 -12.40 1.68
CA PHE A 37 0.04 -12.37 1.87
C PHE A 37 0.52 -13.50 2.80
N ALA A 38 -0.12 -13.69 3.95
CA ALA A 38 0.21 -14.78 4.87
C ALA A 38 0.07 -16.15 4.21
N THR A 39 -1.00 -16.38 3.45
CA THR A 39 -1.18 -17.66 2.72
C THR A 39 -0.15 -17.87 1.62
N LEU A 40 0.30 -16.81 0.94
CA LEU A 40 1.34 -16.90 -0.07
C LEU A 40 2.72 -17.17 0.54
N VAL A 41 3.01 -16.61 1.71
CA VAL A 41 4.27 -16.85 2.44
C VAL A 41 4.32 -18.25 3.03
N LEU A 42 3.17 -18.77 3.50
CA LEU A 42 3.06 -20.12 4.07
C LEU A 42 2.96 -21.22 2.98
N GLY A 43 2.53 -20.86 1.78
CA GLY A 43 2.42 -21.77 0.63
C GLY A 43 3.55 -21.61 -0.39
N ASP A 44 3.32 -22.09 -1.62
CA ASP A 44 4.29 -22.06 -2.72
C ASP A 44 4.38 -20.70 -3.45
N GLY A 45 3.92 -19.61 -2.83
CA GLY A 45 3.87 -18.29 -3.43
C GLY A 45 2.73 -18.08 -4.44
N PRO A 46 2.72 -16.94 -5.17
CA PRO A 46 1.63 -16.58 -6.06
C PRO A 46 1.64 -17.42 -7.35
N SER A 47 0.47 -17.93 -7.74
CA SER A 47 0.31 -18.58 -9.03
C SER A 47 0.48 -17.58 -10.19
N HIS A 48 0.91 -18.07 -11.36
CA HIS A 48 1.04 -17.25 -12.56
C HIS A 48 -0.27 -16.53 -12.91
N GLU A 49 -1.42 -17.20 -12.72
CA GLU A 49 -2.73 -16.59 -12.92
C GLU A 49 -3.01 -15.45 -11.94
N LEU A 50 -2.66 -15.60 -10.66
CA LEU A 50 -2.85 -14.57 -9.64
C LEU A 50 -2.01 -13.33 -9.95
N GLN A 51 -0.77 -13.55 -10.40
CA GLN A 51 0.14 -12.47 -10.77
C GLN A 51 -0.34 -11.73 -12.02
N SER A 52 -0.70 -12.46 -13.08
CA SER A 52 -1.24 -11.88 -14.33
C SER A 52 -2.55 -11.12 -14.10
N THR A 53 -3.48 -11.70 -13.32
CA THR A 53 -4.77 -11.05 -13.02
C THR A 53 -4.59 -9.80 -12.17
N SER A 54 -3.73 -9.86 -11.14
CA SER A 54 -3.43 -8.69 -10.30
C SER A 54 -2.80 -7.57 -11.12
N GLN A 55 -1.83 -7.90 -11.98
CA GLN A 55 -1.19 -6.92 -12.86
C GLN A 55 -2.18 -6.28 -13.84
N GLY A 56 -3.10 -7.07 -14.41
CA GLY A 56 -4.16 -6.55 -15.27
C GLY A 56 -5.09 -5.57 -14.54
N ILE A 57 -5.47 -5.88 -13.29
CA ILE A 57 -6.27 -4.96 -12.47
C ILE A 57 -5.47 -3.68 -12.16
N LEU A 58 -4.18 -3.82 -11.80
CA LEU A 58 -3.29 -2.69 -11.50
C LEU A 58 -3.15 -1.73 -12.70
N GLN A 59 -3.03 -2.26 -13.91
CA GLN A 59 -2.98 -1.47 -15.15
C GLN A 59 -4.26 -0.65 -15.38
N HIS A 60 -5.40 -1.15 -14.89
CA HIS A 60 -6.70 -0.52 -15.02
C HIS A 60 -7.21 0.12 -13.72
N LEU A 61 -6.34 0.36 -12.73
CA LEU A 61 -6.71 0.97 -11.45
C LEU A 61 -7.44 2.31 -11.59
N SER A 62 -7.14 3.07 -12.64
CA SER A 62 -7.84 4.31 -12.93
C SER A 62 -9.37 4.12 -13.03
N LEU A 63 -9.83 2.98 -13.58
CA LEU A 63 -11.25 2.63 -13.63
C LEU A 63 -11.82 2.35 -12.23
N LEU A 64 -11.02 1.74 -11.34
CA LEU A 64 -11.41 1.46 -9.97
C LEU A 64 -11.48 2.73 -9.10
N PHE A 65 -10.80 3.80 -9.50
CA PHE A 65 -10.90 5.10 -8.83
C PHE A 65 -12.09 5.94 -9.29
N VAL A 66 -12.74 5.61 -10.41
CA VAL A 66 -13.92 6.36 -10.90
C VAL A 66 -15.05 6.38 -9.85
N PRO A 67 -15.47 5.25 -9.25
CA PRO A 67 -16.51 5.26 -8.22
C PRO A 67 -16.12 6.06 -6.97
N ALA A 68 -14.85 5.99 -6.56
CA ALA A 68 -14.35 6.78 -5.43
C ALA A 68 -14.40 8.29 -5.75
N GLY A 69 -13.99 8.68 -6.96
CA GLY A 69 -14.02 10.06 -7.43
C GLY A 69 -15.44 10.62 -7.55
N THR A 70 -16.40 9.85 -8.09
CA THR A 70 -17.80 10.28 -8.18
C THR A 70 -18.44 10.44 -6.79
N GLY A 71 -18.06 9.62 -5.81
CA GLY A 71 -18.45 9.81 -4.41
C GLY A 71 -17.99 11.14 -3.83
N VAL A 72 -16.75 11.56 -4.13
CA VAL A 72 -16.22 12.86 -3.69
C VAL A 72 -16.97 14.02 -4.37
N MET A 73 -17.34 13.87 -5.65
CA MET A 73 -18.08 14.90 -6.41
C MET A 73 -19.46 15.22 -5.82
N VAL A 74 -20.08 14.32 -5.05
CA VAL A 74 -21.32 14.63 -4.31
C VAL A 74 -21.12 15.78 -3.31
N HIS A 75 -19.91 15.96 -2.80
CA HIS A 75 -19.54 17.04 -1.89
C HIS A 75 -18.69 18.12 -2.56
N PHE A 76 -18.82 18.28 -3.88
CA PHE A 76 -17.99 19.21 -4.67
C PHE A 76 -17.98 20.63 -4.11
N HIS A 77 -19.12 21.15 -3.63
CA HIS A 77 -19.17 22.51 -3.06
C HIS A 77 -18.30 22.68 -1.81
N ARG A 78 -18.17 21.64 -0.97
CA ARG A 78 -17.24 21.66 0.18
C ARG A 78 -15.80 21.62 -0.30
N LEU A 79 -15.52 20.83 -1.33
CA LEU A 79 -14.19 20.72 -1.92
C LEU A 79 -13.76 22.05 -2.56
N GLU A 80 -14.67 22.76 -3.22
CA GLU A 80 -14.44 24.09 -3.80
C GLU A 80 -14.22 25.15 -2.72
N ALA A 81 -14.91 25.10 -1.58
CA ALA A 81 -14.69 26.06 -0.50
C ALA A 81 -13.33 25.85 0.21
N GLU A 82 -12.88 24.60 0.34
CA GLU A 82 -11.73 24.20 1.17
C GLU A 82 -10.53 23.70 0.34
N TRP A 83 -10.53 23.90 -0.99
CA TRP A 83 -9.49 23.37 -1.89
C TRP A 83 -8.08 23.81 -1.49
N LEU A 84 -7.93 25.07 -1.06
CA LEU A 84 -6.63 25.64 -0.70
C LEU A 84 -6.09 25.02 0.60
N PRO A 85 -6.84 24.97 1.71
CA PRO A 85 -6.45 24.19 2.89
C PRO A 85 -6.15 22.72 2.61
N ILE A 86 -6.93 22.06 1.74
CA ILE A 86 -6.71 20.66 1.37
C ILE A 86 -5.39 20.48 0.63
N VAL A 87 -5.13 21.26 -0.42
CA VAL A 87 -3.90 21.16 -1.20
C VAL A 87 -2.69 21.51 -0.33
N LEU A 88 -2.77 22.58 0.46
CA LEU A 88 -1.68 22.99 1.34
C LEU A 88 -1.37 21.92 2.39
N SER A 89 -2.40 21.38 3.06
CA SER A 89 -2.21 20.32 4.05
C SER A 89 -1.63 19.05 3.45
N LEU A 90 -2.05 18.65 2.24
CA LEU A 90 -1.49 17.50 1.52
C LEU A 90 -0.01 17.71 1.19
N VAL A 91 0.36 18.84 0.58
CA VAL A 91 1.75 19.11 0.17
C VAL A 91 2.65 19.23 1.40
N VAL A 92 2.26 20.05 2.38
CA VAL A 92 3.07 20.28 3.58
C VAL A 92 3.21 19.01 4.41
N SER A 93 2.13 18.26 4.65
CA SER A 93 2.20 17.01 5.42
C SER A 93 3.05 15.95 4.72
N THR A 94 2.97 15.83 3.40
CA THR A 94 3.77 14.89 2.62
C THR A 94 5.26 15.22 2.72
N LEU A 95 5.62 16.48 2.46
CA LEU A 95 7.02 16.94 2.56
C LEU A 95 7.57 16.77 3.98
N LEU A 96 6.76 17.14 4.99
CA LEU A 96 7.14 16.98 6.38
C LEU A 96 7.34 15.52 6.76
N THR A 97 6.44 14.63 6.34
CA THR A 97 6.53 13.18 6.58
C THR A 97 7.78 12.59 5.95
N LEU A 98 8.10 12.98 4.70
CA LEU A 98 9.35 12.58 4.04
C LEU A 98 10.59 13.07 4.81
N ALA A 99 10.61 14.34 5.19
CA ALA A 99 11.74 14.94 5.91
C ALA A 99 11.98 14.27 7.28
N VAL A 100 10.90 14.05 8.04
CA VAL A 100 10.95 13.35 9.34
C VAL A 100 11.41 11.91 9.16
N THR A 101 10.85 11.18 8.19
CA THR A 101 11.24 9.80 7.91
C THR A 101 12.73 9.71 7.54
N ALA A 102 13.22 10.62 6.69
CA ALA A 102 14.62 10.69 6.32
C ALA A 102 15.53 11.01 7.52
N LEU A 103 15.12 11.96 8.38
CA LEU A 103 15.89 12.32 9.58
C LEU A 103 15.93 11.16 10.59
N VAL A 104 14.82 10.47 10.80
CA VAL A 104 14.73 9.29 11.68
C VAL A 104 15.62 8.17 11.14
N MET A 105 15.55 7.86 9.84
CA MET A 105 16.44 6.87 9.22
C MET A 105 17.91 7.26 9.37
N LYS A 106 18.27 8.54 9.15
CA LYS A 106 19.63 9.04 9.36
C LYS A 106 20.08 8.91 10.81
N ALA A 107 19.20 9.21 11.77
CA ALA A 107 19.49 9.11 13.19
C ALA A 107 19.69 7.65 13.64
N VAL A 108 18.86 6.73 13.15
CA VAL A 108 19.01 5.29 13.42
C VAL A 108 20.29 4.74 12.77
N ALA A 109 20.59 5.13 11.53
CA ALA A 109 21.80 4.75 10.83
C ALA A 109 23.06 5.29 11.52
N ALA A 110 23.05 6.55 11.99
CA ALA A 110 24.17 7.15 12.71
C ALA A 110 24.45 6.48 14.08
N ARG A 111 23.42 5.88 14.71
CA ARG A 111 23.56 5.10 15.96
C ARG A 111 24.12 3.71 15.71
N ARG A 112 23.93 3.14 14.53
CA ARG A 112 24.66 1.96 14.04
C ARG A 112 26.00 2.46 13.51
N GLY A 113 26.94 2.77 14.40
CA GLY A 113 28.29 3.28 14.05
C GLY A 113 28.90 2.52 12.87
N PRO A 114 29.78 3.18 12.07
CA PRO A 114 30.14 2.76 10.70
C PRO A 114 30.45 1.27 10.64
N GLY A 115 29.46 0.48 10.21
CA GLY A 115 29.62 -0.93 9.94
C GLY A 115 30.56 -1.05 8.75
N ALA A 116 31.83 -1.33 9.06
CA ALA A 116 32.97 -1.68 8.22
C ALA A 116 32.81 -1.42 6.71
N PRO A 117 33.69 -0.58 6.10
CA PRO A 117 33.82 -0.54 4.65
C PRO A 117 33.94 -1.96 4.10
N ALA A 118 33.12 -2.29 3.09
CA ALA A 118 33.28 -3.53 2.35
C ALA A 118 34.73 -3.63 1.89
N ALA A 119 35.47 -4.59 2.44
CA ALA A 119 36.87 -4.79 2.12
C ALA A 119 37.02 -4.95 0.59
N PRO A 120 37.98 -4.26 -0.05
CA PRO A 120 38.21 -4.46 -1.47
C PRO A 120 38.55 -5.94 -1.69
N ARG A 121 37.72 -6.63 -2.48
CA ARG A 121 38.03 -7.97 -2.97
C ARG A 121 39.36 -7.86 -3.71
N GLY A 122 40.40 -8.47 -3.15
CA GLY A 122 41.68 -8.63 -3.82
C GLY A 122 41.48 -9.43 -5.09
N GLU A 123 41.52 -8.76 -6.23
CA GLU A 123 41.80 -9.39 -7.51
C GLU A 123 43.30 -9.73 -7.52
N GLY A 124 43.63 -10.88 -6.94
CA GLY A 124 44.91 -11.54 -7.11
C GLY A 124 44.87 -12.39 -8.37
N VAL A 125 45.48 -11.88 -9.44
CA VAL A 125 46.02 -12.66 -10.56
C VAL A 125 47.49 -12.94 -10.26
#